data_AF-A0A6P1ZUP8-F1
#
_entry.id   AF-A0A6P1ZUP8-F1
#
_cell.length_a   1.000
_cell.length_b   1.000
_cell.length_c   1.000
_cell.angle_alpha   90.00
_cell.angle_beta   90.00
_cell.angle_gamma   90.00
#
_symmetry.space_group_name_H-M   'P 1'
#
loop_
_entity.id
_entity.type
_entity.pdbx_description
1 polymer ?
#
loop_
_entity_poly.entity_id
_entity_poly.type
_entity_poly.pdbx_seq_one_letter_code
_entity_poly.pdbx_strand_id
1 'polypeptide(L)' 'MSTEQELLTKWRSLPQDKQEEVLNFVEFLRLKTSVNKTPLGERLRQIRSRIVASGKHLLDEDEIEKELASRRGGLQGREG' A
#
# COMPACT_ATOMS: atom_id res chain seq x y z
N MET A 1 23.44 -27.36 8.08
CA MET A 1 22.75 -27.39 6.77
C MET A 1 22.87 -26.02 6.14
N SER A 2 22.89 -25.90 4.81
CA SER A 2 22.80 -24.58 4.19
C SER A 2 21.40 -24.01 4.33
N THR A 3 21.28 -22.68 4.27
CA THR A 3 20.00 -21.96 4.31
C THR A 3 19.06 -22.42 3.18
N GLU A 4 19.62 -22.74 2.01
CA GLU A 4 18.86 -23.24 0.86
C GLU A 4 18.30 -24.64 1.14
N GLN A 5 19.09 -25.55 1.71
CA GLN A 5 18.61 -26.88 2.08
C GLN A 5 17.54 -26.84 3.17
N GLU A 6 17.66 -25.93 4.14
CA GLU A 6 16.63 -25.75 5.16
C GLU A 6 15.30 -25.27 4.54
N LEU A 7 15.37 -24.32 3.61
CA LEU A 7 14.20 -23.79 2.91
C LEU A 7 13.53 -24.86 2.04
N LEU A 8 14.29 -25.64 1.28
CA LEU A 8 13.77 -26.75 0.48
C LEU A 8 13.14 -27.85 1.34
N THR A 9 13.72 -28.13 2.50
CA THR A 9 13.16 -29.12 3.44
C THR A 9 11.82 -28.65 3.99
N LYS A 10 11.75 -27.39 4.44
CA LYS A 10 10.50 -26.79 4.93
C LYS A 10 9.44 -26.73 3.82
N TRP A 11 9.81 -26.28 2.62
CA TRP A 11 8.93 -26.26 1.45
C TRP A 11 8.28 -27.62 1.16
N ARG A 12 9.08 -28.68 1.08
CA ARG A 12 8.59 -30.04 0.75
C ARG A 12 7.67 -30.62 1.82
N SER A 13 7.78 -30.15 3.06
CA SER A 13 6.90 -30.57 4.15
C SER A 13 5.53 -29.90 4.13
N LEU A 14 5.35 -28.83 3.34
CA LEU A 14 4.09 -28.11 3.24
C LEU A 14 3.08 -28.85 2.35
N PRO A 15 1.78 -28.84 2.72
CA PRO A 15 0.68 -29.19 1.83
C PRO A 15 0.66 -28.34 0.54
N GLN A 16 0.00 -28.84 -0.51
CA GLN A 16 0.02 -28.22 -1.84
C GLN A 16 -0.56 -26.79 -1.84
N ASP A 17 -1.63 -26.53 -1.09
CA ASP A 17 -2.22 -25.19 -0.94
C ASP A 17 -1.25 -24.20 -0.30
N LYS A 18 -0.45 -24.68 0.67
CA LYS A 18 0.58 -23.86 1.33
C LYS A 18 1.81 -23.64 0.46
N GLN A 19 2.17 -24.60 -0.39
CA GLN A 19 3.19 -24.38 -1.41
C GLN A 19 2.76 -23.28 -2.40
N GLU A 20 1.50 -23.29 -2.83
CA GLU A 20 0.95 -22.25 -3.70
C GLU A 20 0.96 -20.86 -3.01
N GLU A 21 0.61 -20.79 -1.72
CA GLU A 21 0.70 -19.55 -0.93
C GLU A 21 2.14 -18.98 -0.91
N VAL A 22 3.15 -19.84 -0.77
CA VAL A 22 4.54 -19.41 -0.79
C VAL A 22 4.99 -18.99 -2.20
N LEU A 23 4.55 -19.65 -3.28
CA LEU A 23 4.81 -19.16 -4.65
C LEU A 23 4.24 -17.75 -4.86
N ASN A 24 2.98 -17.55 -4.45
CA ASN A 24 2.30 -16.26 -4.53
C ASN A 24 3.07 -15.19 -3.74
N PHE A 25 3.57 -15.53 -2.55
CA PHE A 25 4.37 -14.64 -1.74
C PHE A 25 5.72 -14.29 -2.40
N VAL A 26 6.42 -15.26 -2.99
CA VAL A 26 7.68 -15.03 -3.71
C VAL A 26 7.44 -14.12 -4.92
N GLU A 27 6.37 -14.33 -5.68
CA GLU A 27 6.01 -13.47 -6.80
C GLU A 27 5.66 -12.05 -6.33
N PHE A 28 4.89 -11.91 -5.25
CA PHE A 28 4.64 -10.62 -4.61
C PHE A 28 5.95 -9.91 -4.21
N LEU A 29 6.90 -10.63 -3.59
CA LEU A 29 8.19 -10.06 -3.22
C LEU A 29 8.96 -9.59 -4.46
N ARG A 30 9.00 -10.40 -5.54
CA ARG A 30 9.63 -10.03 -6.80
C ARG A 30 9.04 -8.74 -7.36
N LEU A 31 7.70 -8.65 -7.44
CA LEU A 31 7.00 -7.46 -7.92
C LEU A 31 7.27 -6.24 -7.02
N LYS A 32 7.21 -6.40 -5.71
CA LYS A 32 7.52 -5.33 -4.74
C LYS A 32 8.95 -4.81 -4.89
N THR A 33 9.90 -5.67 -5.25
CA THR A 33 11.29 -5.29 -5.50
C THR A 33 11.54 -4.76 -6.92
N SER A 34 10.75 -5.18 -7.92
CA SER A 34 10.89 -4.76 -9.31
C SER A 34 10.14 -3.47 -9.65
N VAL A 35 9.18 -3.06 -8.81
CA VAL A 35 8.70 -1.68 -8.82
C VAL A 35 9.89 -0.83 -8.42
N ASN A 36 10.62 -0.36 -9.43
CA ASN A 36 11.60 0.70 -9.28
C ASN A 36 10.97 1.73 -8.36
N LYS A 37 11.54 1.90 -7.17
CA LYS A 37 11.21 3.00 -6.28
C LYS A 37 11.57 4.24 -7.08
N THR A 38 10.63 4.75 -7.86
CA THR A 38 10.86 6.00 -8.56
C THR A 38 11.20 7.01 -7.46
N PRO A 39 12.20 7.89 -7.67
CA PRO A 39 12.54 8.90 -6.67
C PRO A 39 11.30 9.67 -6.17
N LEU A 40 10.30 9.82 -7.05
CA LEU A 40 8.98 10.36 -6.72
C LEU A 40 8.19 9.48 -5.75
N GLY A 41 8.04 8.18 -5.99
CA GLY A 41 7.28 7.27 -5.11
C GLY A 41 7.87 7.19 -3.71
N GLU A 42 9.21 7.19 -3.60
CA GLU A 42 9.89 7.23 -2.30
C GLU A 42 9.66 8.55 -1.57
N ARG A 43 9.79 9.68 -2.28
CA ARG A 43 9.53 11.00 -1.73
C ARG A 43 8.08 11.15 -1.27
N LEU A 44 7.10 10.69 -2.05
CA LEU A 44 5.68 10.70 -1.68
C LEU A 44 5.42 9.88 -0.43
N ARG A 45 6.05 8.71 -0.30
CA ARG A 45 5.93 7.85 0.88
C ARG A 45 6.53 8.50 2.13
N GLN A 46 7.67 9.18 2.01
CA GLN A 46 8.27 9.95 3.10
C GLN A 46 7.38 11.13 3.53
N ILE A 47 6.82 11.87 2.58
CA ILE A 47 5.85 12.94 2.87
C ILE A 47 4.64 12.38 3.61
N ARG A 48 4.06 11.28 3.15
CA ARG A 48 2.94 10.60 3.83
C ARG A 48 3.29 10.24 5.27
N SER A 49 4.46 9.62 5.49
CA SER A 49 4.91 9.26 6.85
C SER A 49 5.04 10.49 7.77
N ARG A 50 5.54 11.62 7.26
CA ARG A 50 5.63 12.86 8.03
C ARG A 50 4.27 13.44 8.39
N ILE A 51 3.30 13.37 7.48
CA ILE A 51 1.92 13.83 7.75
C ILE A 51 1.29 12.97 8.84
N VAL A 52 1.37 11.64 8.74
CA VAL A 52 0.85 10.72 9.76
C VAL A 52 1.54 10.95 11.12
N ALA A 53 2.87 11.06 11.14
CA ALA A 53 3.63 11.29 12.37
C ALA A 53 3.32 12.66 13.01
N SER A 54 2.90 13.65 12.23
CA SER A 54 2.49 14.95 12.77
C SER A 54 1.18 14.90 13.56
N GLY A 55 0.46 13.77 13.53
CA GLY A 55 -0.83 13.62 14.21
C GLY A 55 -1.94 14.49 13.64
N LYS A 56 -1.73 15.10 12.47
CA LYS A 56 -2.78 15.83 11.75
C LYS A 56 -3.88 14.85 11.37
N HIS A 57 -5.11 15.27 11.65
CA HIS A 57 -6.30 14.56 11.21
C HIS A 57 -6.27 14.40 9.69
N LEU A 58 -6.39 13.16 9.21
CA LEU A 58 -6.51 12.86 7.80
C LEU A 58 -7.99 12.86 7.48
N LEU A 59 -8.36 13.60 6.42
CA LEU A 59 -9.74 13.69 5.99
C LEU A 59 -10.27 12.30 5.63
N ASP A 60 -11.45 11.97 6.15
CA ASP A 60 -12.25 10.87 5.63
C ASP A 60 -12.94 11.26 4.31
N GLU A 61 -13.71 10.33 3.75
CA GLU A 61 -14.36 10.52 2.45
C GLU A 61 -15.34 11.70 2.44
N ASP A 62 -16.15 11.86 3.48
CA ASP A 62 -17.12 12.95 3.61
C ASP A 62 -16.42 14.30 3.78
N GLU A 63 -15.33 14.33 4.55
CA GLU A 63 -14.50 15.52 4.75
C GLU A 63 -13.78 15.93 3.46
N ILE A 64 -13.32 14.96 2.65
CA ILE A 64 -12.74 15.22 1.33
C ILE A 64 -13.78 15.84 0.40
N GLU A 65 -15.00 15.31 0.36
CA GLU A 65 -16.06 15.86 -0.49
C GLU A 65 -16.42 17.30 -0.10
N LYS A 66 -16.55 17.58 1.20
CA LYS A 66 -16.79 18.93 1.73
C LYS A 66 -15.68 19.90 1.36
N GLU A 67 -14.41 19.48 1.51
CA GLU A 67 -13.24 20.28 1.14
C GLU A 67 -13.20 20.56 -0.37
N LEU A 68 -13.51 19.55 -1.20
CA LEU A 68 -13.58 19.68 -2.66
C LEU A 68 -14.69 20.63 -3.11
N ALA A 69 -15.88 20.50 -2.53
CA ALA A 69 -17.00 21.40 -2.79
C ALA A 69 -16.66 22.84 -2.39
N SER A 70 -16.01 23.02 -1.23
CA SER A 70 -15.60 24.34 -0.74
C SER A 70 -14.53 24.99 -1.63
N ARG A 71 -13.56 24.23 -2.13
CA ARG A 71 -12.45 24.74 -2.96
C ARG A 71 -12.82 24.97 -4.41
N ARG A 72 -13.78 24.24 -4.96
CA ARG A 72 -14.21 24.38 -6.36
C ARG A 72 -15.37 25.37 -6.54
N GLY A 73 -15.79 26.04 -5.46
CA GLY A 73 -17.00 26.86 -5.44
C GLY A 73 -18.22 25.95 -5.46
N GLY A 74 -18.75 25.64 -4.27
CA GLY A 74 -19.88 24.74 -4.12
C GLY A 74 -21.07 25.19 -4.98
N LEU A 75 -21.90 24.23 -5.40
CA LEU A 75 -23.20 24.52 -6.01
C LEU A 75 -23.96 25.50 -5.10
N GLN A 76 -23.97 26.78 -5.48
CA GLN A 76 -24.87 27.75 -4.89
C GLN A 76 -26.30 27.31 -5.15
N GLY A 77 -27.09 27.36 -4.08
CA GLY A 77 -28.46 26.86 -4.01
C GLY A 77 -29.29 27.23 -5.23
N ARG A 78 -29.90 26.21 -5.80
CA ARG A 78 -31.12 26.37 -6.59
C ARG A 78 -32.28 26.16 -5.62
N GLU A 79 -32.48 27.13 -4.73
CA GLU A 79 -33.78 27.32 -4.08
C GLU A 79 -34.67 28.04 -5.11
N GLY A 80 -35.89 27.54 -5.27
CA GLY A 80 -36.86 27.97 -6.27
C GLY A 80 -37.65 29.22 -5.88
#